data_AF-A0A9P3F4U9-F1
#
_entry.id   AF-A0A9P3F4U9-F1
#
_cell.length_a   1.000
_cell.length_b   1.000
_cell.length_c   1.000
_cell.angle_alpha   90.00
_cell.angle_beta   90.00
_cell.angle_gamma   90.00
#
_symmetry.space_group_name_H-M   'P 1'
#
loop_
_entity.id
_entity.type
_entity.pdbx_description
1 polymer ?
#
loop_
_entity_poly.entity_id
_entity_poly.type
_entity_poly.pdbx_seq_one_letter_code
_entity_poly.pdbx_strand_id
1 'polypeptide(L)'
;MMFTKAFIAAAFATLSTALPHVIQRSGNSSASGGGVKIVNNLSQTVYAWSVADSVSDMHTLSAGGGSYSEQWRTNSNGGGVSIKLSTKPDQSDVLQFEYTQSGGDTIFWDMSCIDMGTGSEFTKYGFTVEPSQTSGDCPSVNCKAGDSACAEAYLQPKDDHATHGCPIDTSFVLNIGN
;
A
#
# COMPACT_ATOMS: atom_id res chain seq x y z
N MET A 1 -57.74 -66.38 28.94
CA MET A 1 -56.89 -66.11 30.13
C MET A 1 -55.87 -65.06 29.75
N MET A 2 -55.75 -64.02 30.59
CA MET A 2 -54.60 -63.11 30.78
C MET A 2 -54.36 -62.02 29.72
N PHE A 3 -54.71 -60.76 30.05
CA PHE A 3 -53.91 -59.72 30.73
C PHE A 3 -52.93 -59.03 29.75
N THR A 4 -53.22 -57.82 29.23
CA THR A 4 -52.94 -56.47 29.78
C THR A 4 -51.75 -55.80 29.07
N LYS A 5 -51.94 -54.55 28.65
CA LYS A 5 -51.20 -53.32 29.06
C LYS A 5 -51.14 -52.34 27.90
N ALA A 6 -52.04 -51.37 27.95
CA ALA A 6 -51.90 -50.12 27.22
C ALA A 6 -50.73 -49.33 27.82
N PHE A 7 -49.82 -48.88 26.96
CA PHE A 7 -48.86 -47.83 27.29
C PHE A 7 -49.25 -46.59 26.50
N ILE A 8 -49.66 -45.54 27.21
CA ILE A 8 -49.89 -44.21 26.66
C ILE A 8 -48.54 -43.50 26.68
N ALA A 9 -47.97 -43.24 25.50
CA ALA A 9 -46.82 -42.37 25.35
C ALA A 9 -47.31 -40.96 24.98
N ALA A 10 -47.20 -40.02 25.92
CA ALA A 10 -47.40 -38.60 25.64
C ALA A 10 -46.18 -38.06 24.90
N ALA A 11 -46.34 -37.72 23.62
CA ALA A 11 -45.31 -37.07 22.82
C ALA A 11 -45.40 -35.55 23.01
N PHE A 12 -44.40 -34.96 23.67
CA PHE A 12 -44.21 -33.52 23.70
C PHE A 12 -43.56 -33.08 22.38
N ALA A 13 -44.34 -32.47 21.49
CA ALA A 13 -43.82 -31.84 20.28
C ALA A 13 -43.23 -30.47 20.64
N THR A 14 -41.90 -30.36 20.67
CA THR A 14 -41.20 -29.07 20.75
C THR A 14 -41.04 -28.51 19.33
N LEU A 15 -41.75 -27.41 19.06
CA LEU A 15 -41.58 -26.65 17.83
C LEU A 15 -40.26 -25.86 17.91
N SER A 16 -39.19 -26.39 17.31
CA SER A 16 -37.98 -25.63 17.06
C SER A 16 -38.17 -24.80 15.79
N THR A 17 -38.38 -23.49 15.95
CA THR A 17 -38.35 -22.54 14.84
C THR A 17 -36.89 -22.30 14.45
N ALA A 18 -36.44 -22.97 13.39
CA ALA A 18 -35.15 -22.71 12.78
C ALA A 18 -35.17 -21.33 12.09
N LEU A 19 -34.63 -20.32 12.75
CA LEU A 19 -34.31 -19.04 12.12
C LEU A 19 -33.27 -19.29 11.01
N PRO A 20 -33.45 -18.73 9.80
CA PRO A 20 -32.40 -18.78 8.80
C PRO A 20 -31.21 -17.98 9.34
N HIS A 21 -30.16 -18.69 9.76
CA HIS A 21 -28.85 -18.08 9.90
C HIS A 21 -28.43 -17.68 8.50
N VAL A 22 -28.59 -16.40 8.17
CA VAL A 22 -27.83 -15.78 7.11
C VAL A 22 -26.38 -15.96 7.52
N ILE A 23 -25.72 -16.96 6.94
CA ILE A 23 -24.28 -16.99 6.88
C ILE A 23 -23.93 -15.76 6.05
N GLN A 24 -23.79 -14.61 6.71
CA GLN A 24 -22.94 -13.57 6.21
C GLN A 24 -21.58 -14.23 6.11
N ARG A 25 -21.28 -14.76 4.93
CA ARG A 25 -19.91 -14.83 4.47
C ARG A 25 -19.49 -13.37 4.53
N SER A 26 -18.89 -12.98 5.65
CA SER A 26 -17.89 -11.94 5.62
C SER A 26 -16.98 -12.39 4.50
N GLY A 27 -17.14 -11.74 3.35
CA GLY A 27 -16.14 -11.76 2.32
C GLY A 27 -14.92 -11.11 2.97
N ASN A 28 -14.21 -11.90 3.76
CA ASN A 28 -12.79 -11.70 3.95
C ASN A 28 -12.20 -12.10 2.60
N SER A 29 -12.47 -11.29 1.58
CA SER A 29 -11.45 -10.99 0.60
C SER A 29 -10.30 -10.44 1.42
N SER A 30 -9.49 -11.35 1.97
CA SER A 30 -8.08 -11.10 2.11
C SER A 30 -7.69 -10.44 0.80
N ALA A 31 -7.48 -9.12 0.82
CA ALA A 31 -6.70 -8.46 -0.21
C ALA A 31 -5.33 -9.15 -0.10
N SER A 32 -5.18 -10.27 -0.80
CA SER A 32 -3.93 -11.00 -0.95
C SER A 32 -3.08 -10.25 -1.98
N GLY A 33 -2.94 -8.95 -1.78
CA GLY A 33 -2.28 -8.02 -2.67
C GLY A 33 -1.50 -7.05 -1.81
N GLY A 34 -0.21 -6.93 -2.12
CA GLY A 34 0.59 -5.86 -1.58
C GLY A 34 0.15 -4.50 -2.15
N GLY A 35 0.78 -3.46 -1.66
CA GLY A 35 0.51 -2.10 -2.08
C GLY A 35 1.36 -1.11 -1.32
N VAL A 36 1.12 0.17 -1.53
CA VAL A 36 1.78 1.23 -0.78
C VAL A 36 0.74 2.15 -0.17
N LYS A 37 0.97 2.51 1.09
CA LYS A 37 0.30 3.61 1.78
C LYS A 37 1.29 4.74 1.96
N ILE A 38 0.94 5.92 1.48
CA ILE A 38 1.73 7.14 1.60
C ILE A 38 1.06 8.05 2.60
N VAL A 39 1.81 8.51 3.61
CA VAL A 39 1.31 9.35 4.70
C VAL A 39 2.07 10.67 4.71
N ASN A 40 1.31 11.77 4.63
CA ASN A 40 1.84 13.12 4.67
C ASN A 40 1.82 13.66 6.11
N ASN A 41 2.97 13.64 6.78
CA ASN A 41 3.13 14.25 8.12
C ASN A 41 3.61 15.71 8.06
N LEU A 42 3.82 16.27 6.86
CA LEU A 42 4.18 17.68 6.70
C LEU A 42 3.05 18.59 7.19
N SER A 43 3.40 19.81 7.58
CA SER A 43 2.44 20.87 7.93
C SER A 43 1.75 21.50 6.71
N GLN A 44 1.93 20.94 5.52
CA GLN A 44 1.35 21.41 4.26
C GLN A 44 0.79 20.26 3.44
N THR A 45 -0.10 20.58 2.51
CA THR A 45 -0.70 19.61 1.60
C THR A 45 0.34 19.01 0.65
N VAL A 46 0.20 17.72 0.36
CA VAL A 46 0.93 17.00 -0.68
C VAL A 46 -0.07 16.50 -1.73
N TYR A 47 0.34 16.50 -2.98
CA TYR A 47 -0.45 16.03 -4.12
C TYR A 47 0.21 14.80 -4.71
N ALA A 48 -0.59 13.80 -5.07
CA ALA A 48 -0.10 12.53 -5.60
C ALA A 48 -0.74 12.20 -6.95
N TRP A 49 0.05 11.60 -7.85
CA TRP A 49 -0.39 11.02 -9.12
C TRP A 49 0.24 9.65 -9.29
N SER A 50 -0.56 8.66 -9.67
CA SER A 50 -0.06 7.35 -10.10
C SER A 50 0.15 7.39 -11.62
N VAL A 51 1.40 7.29 -12.06
CA VAL A 51 1.80 7.49 -13.46
C VAL A 51 2.29 6.17 -14.06
N ALA A 52 1.74 5.82 -15.22
CA ALA A 52 2.11 4.64 -16.01
C ALA A 52 1.98 4.98 -17.52
N ASP A 53 1.28 4.15 -18.31
CA ASP A 53 0.81 4.49 -19.67
C ASP A 53 -0.23 5.63 -19.71
N SER A 54 -0.80 5.94 -18.55
CA SER A 54 -1.71 7.04 -18.29
C SER A 54 -1.40 7.66 -16.93
N VAL A 55 -1.94 8.86 -16.69
CA VAL A 55 -1.80 9.58 -15.42
C VAL A 55 -3.15 9.51 -14.70
N SER A 56 -3.15 9.15 -13.41
CA SER A 56 -4.36 9.22 -12.59
C SER A 56 -4.87 10.65 -12.40
N ASP A 57 -6.08 10.79 -11.85
CA ASP A 57 -6.50 12.06 -11.27
C ASP A 57 -5.54 12.47 -10.14
N MET A 58 -5.47 13.79 -9.87
CA MET A 58 -4.70 14.32 -8.75
C MET A 58 -5.35 13.93 -7.42
N HIS A 59 -4.59 13.30 -6.55
CA HIS A 59 -4.99 13.02 -5.17
C HIS A 59 -4.44 14.08 -4.22
N THR A 60 -5.25 14.51 -3.25
CA THR A 60 -4.84 15.52 -2.25
C THR A 60 -4.67 14.85 -0.89
N LEU A 61 -3.46 14.91 -0.34
CA LEU A 61 -3.12 14.44 1.00
C LEU A 61 -3.03 15.66 1.91
N SER A 62 -4.04 15.84 2.77
CA SER A 62 -4.05 16.92 3.76
C SER A 62 -2.82 16.92 4.65
N ALA A 63 -2.40 18.11 5.11
CA ALA A 63 -1.35 18.26 6.10
C ALA A 63 -1.63 17.46 7.39
N GLY A 64 -0.57 17.01 8.06
CA GLY A 64 -0.65 16.43 9.41
C GLY A 64 -1.34 15.06 9.50
N GLY A 65 -1.24 14.23 8.45
CA GLY A 65 -1.69 12.83 8.48
C GLY A 65 -2.59 12.41 7.31
N GLY A 66 -2.80 13.27 6.31
CA GLY A 66 -3.49 12.88 5.08
C GLY A 66 -2.74 11.74 4.37
N SER A 67 -3.47 10.86 3.68
CA SER A 67 -2.85 9.70 3.07
C SER A 67 -3.43 9.34 1.71
N TYR A 68 -2.61 8.64 0.92
CA TYR A 68 -2.95 8.01 -0.34
C TYR A 68 -2.59 6.54 -0.27
N SER A 69 -3.31 5.67 -0.95
CA SER A 69 -2.96 4.25 -1.03
C SER A 69 -3.35 3.70 -2.39
N GLU A 70 -2.51 2.82 -2.91
CA GLU A 70 -2.86 1.99 -4.05
C GLU A 70 -2.35 0.56 -3.88
N GLN A 71 -3.03 -0.35 -4.56
CA GLN A 71 -2.62 -1.75 -4.68
C GLN A 71 -1.71 -1.89 -5.91
N TRP A 72 -0.90 -2.94 -5.93
CA TRP A 72 -0.07 -3.21 -7.10
C TRP A 72 -0.91 -3.37 -8.38
N ARG A 73 -0.52 -2.64 -9.41
CA ARG A 73 -1.03 -2.79 -10.77
C ARG A 73 0.11 -2.95 -11.76
N THR A 74 -0.18 -3.54 -12.91
CA THR A 74 0.77 -3.63 -14.02
C THR A 74 0.61 -2.42 -14.94
N ASN A 75 1.68 -2.07 -15.65
CA ASN A 75 1.64 -1.12 -16.75
C ASN A 75 1.55 -1.91 -18.07
N SER A 76 0.56 -1.59 -18.91
CA SER A 76 0.27 -2.36 -20.12
C SER A 76 1.41 -2.31 -21.15
N ASN A 77 2.26 -1.28 -21.10
CA ASN A 77 3.41 -1.10 -21.96
C ASN A 77 4.69 -1.84 -21.47
N GLY A 78 4.61 -2.54 -20.34
CA GLY A 78 5.73 -3.28 -19.75
C GLY A 78 6.69 -2.45 -18.90
N GLY A 79 6.45 -1.14 -18.72
CA GLY A 79 7.22 -0.28 -17.82
C GLY A 79 6.78 -0.38 -16.36
N GLY A 80 7.41 0.42 -15.50
CA GLY A 80 7.01 0.59 -14.10
C GLY A 80 5.81 1.53 -13.92
N VAL A 81 5.39 1.64 -12.68
CA VAL A 81 4.48 2.67 -12.17
C VAL A 81 5.30 3.62 -11.29
N SER A 82 5.09 4.93 -11.45
CA SER A 82 5.73 5.96 -10.64
C SER A 82 4.65 6.77 -9.92
N ILE A 83 4.61 6.68 -8.59
CA ILE A 83 3.75 7.53 -7.77
C ILE A 83 4.51 8.82 -7.50
N LYS A 84 4.12 9.89 -8.18
CA LYS A 84 4.76 11.21 -8.07
C LYS A 84 4.09 12.02 -6.98
N LEU A 85 4.88 12.59 -6.08
CA LEU A 85 4.44 13.40 -4.94
C LEU A 85 4.99 14.82 -5.09
N SER A 86 4.11 15.83 -5.06
CA SER A 86 4.50 17.24 -5.10
C SER A 86 3.88 18.03 -3.96
N THR A 87 4.53 19.13 -3.58
CA THR A 87 3.96 20.14 -2.68
C THR A 87 3.17 21.22 -3.42
N LYS A 88 3.10 21.13 -4.75
CA LYS A 88 2.32 22.00 -5.63
C LYS A 88 1.27 21.16 -6.36
N PRO A 89 0.15 21.76 -6.82
CA PRO A 89 -0.88 21.06 -7.57
C PRO A 89 -0.47 20.79 -9.03
N ASP A 90 0.77 20.36 -9.24
CA ASP A 90 1.36 19.97 -10.53
C ASP A 90 2.42 18.88 -10.30
N GLN A 91 2.92 18.26 -11.38
CA GLN A 91 3.92 17.18 -11.33
C GLN A 91 5.36 17.71 -11.45
N SER A 92 5.63 18.93 -10.98
CA SER A 92 7.00 19.45 -10.87
C SER A 92 7.58 19.24 -9.47
N ASP A 93 8.91 19.12 -9.38
CA ASP A 93 9.65 19.00 -8.12
C ASP A 93 9.13 17.85 -7.24
N VAL A 94 9.27 16.63 -7.76
CA VAL A 94 8.58 15.45 -7.24
C VAL A 94 9.50 14.49 -6.50
N LEU A 95 9.02 13.97 -5.38
CA LEU A 95 9.48 12.71 -4.80
C LEU A 95 8.72 11.56 -5.47
N GLN A 96 9.39 10.47 -5.81
CA GLN A 96 8.78 9.36 -6.52
C GLN A 96 8.94 8.06 -5.74
N PHE A 97 7.85 7.32 -5.58
CA PHE A 97 7.88 5.90 -5.22
C PHE A 97 7.60 5.12 -6.50
N GLU A 98 8.59 4.39 -7.01
CA GLU A 98 8.49 3.67 -8.26
C GLU A 98 8.41 2.17 -8.00
N TYR A 99 7.61 1.45 -8.77
CA TYR A 99 7.53 -0.01 -8.66
C TYR A 99 7.20 -0.71 -9.97
N THR A 100 7.60 -1.97 -10.07
CA THR A 100 7.31 -2.86 -11.20
C THR A 100 7.04 -4.28 -10.71
N GLN A 101 5.90 -4.84 -11.09
CA GLN A 101 5.65 -6.27 -10.86
C GLN A 101 6.46 -7.10 -11.85
N SER A 102 7.15 -8.13 -11.37
CA SER A 102 7.94 -9.04 -12.20
C SER A 102 7.72 -10.49 -11.78
N GLY A 103 7.65 -11.39 -12.77
CA GLY A 103 7.55 -12.84 -12.53
C GLY A 103 6.27 -13.33 -11.84
N GLY A 104 5.40 -12.43 -11.38
CA GLY A 104 4.19 -12.75 -10.61
C GLY A 104 4.42 -12.96 -9.11
N ASP A 105 5.66 -12.89 -8.65
CA ASP A 105 6.06 -13.16 -7.26
C ASP A 105 6.91 -12.03 -6.63
N THR A 106 7.38 -11.08 -7.43
CA THR A 106 8.30 -10.03 -7.02
C THR A 106 7.75 -8.65 -7.34
N ILE A 107 7.82 -7.74 -6.37
CA ILE A 107 7.68 -6.29 -6.57
C ILE A 107 9.07 -5.66 -6.51
N PHE A 108 9.55 -5.16 -7.65
CA PHE A 108 10.71 -4.28 -7.68
C PHE A 108 10.28 -2.87 -7.36
N TRP A 109 11.07 -2.13 -6.59
CA TRP A 109 10.72 -0.78 -6.17
C TRP A 109 11.96 0.06 -5.86
N ASP A 110 11.76 1.37 -5.83
CA ASP A 110 12.75 2.34 -5.40
C ASP A 110 12.11 3.68 -4.97
N MET A 111 12.89 4.47 -4.24
CA MET A 111 12.64 5.89 -4.04
C MET A 111 13.50 6.69 -5.03
N SER A 112 12.90 7.68 -5.69
CA SER A 112 13.61 8.50 -6.67
C SER A 112 13.42 9.99 -6.39
N CYS A 113 14.56 10.68 -6.37
CA CYS A 113 14.72 12.11 -6.15
C CYS A 113 15.24 12.83 -7.41
N ILE A 114 15.32 12.14 -8.56
CA ILE A 114 15.90 12.66 -9.81
C ILE A 114 15.16 13.90 -10.30
N ASP A 115 13.82 13.89 -10.24
CA ASP A 115 12.95 14.99 -10.68
C ASP A 115 12.63 15.99 -9.55
N MET A 116 13.37 15.91 -8.45
CA MET A 116 13.20 16.78 -7.28
C MET A 116 14.13 18.00 -7.39
N GLY A 117 13.55 19.17 -7.18
CA GLY A 117 14.25 20.44 -7.16
C GLY A 117 15.10 20.62 -5.90
N THR A 118 16.04 21.57 -5.97
CA THR A 118 16.84 21.96 -4.82
C THR A 118 15.98 22.61 -3.74
N GLY A 119 16.18 22.22 -2.47
CA GLY A 119 15.44 22.81 -1.34
C GLY A 119 14.02 22.28 -1.19
N SER A 120 13.70 21.13 -1.77
CA SER A 120 12.41 20.47 -1.61
C SER A 120 12.07 20.21 -0.13
N GLU A 121 10.79 20.35 0.22
CA GLU A 121 10.29 20.06 1.56
C GLU A 121 10.45 18.56 1.91
N PHE A 122 10.47 17.69 0.90
CA PHE A 122 10.70 16.25 1.09
C PHE A 122 12.10 15.95 1.62
N THR A 123 13.14 16.60 1.10
CA THR A 123 14.50 16.51 1.64
C THR A 123 14.60 17.22 2.99
N LYS A 124 14.01 18.41 3.11
CA LYS A 124 14.11 19.24 4.31
C LYS A 124 13.59 18.53 5.56
N TYR A 125 12.51 17.76 5.43
CA TYR A 125 11.91 17.01 6.54
C TYR A 125 12.10 15.49 6.42
N GLY A 126 12.73 14.99 5.37
CA GLY A 126 13.01 13.57 5.20
C GLY A 126 11.77 12.70 4.95
N PHE A 127 12.03 11.42 4.73
CA PHE A 127 11.01 10.40 4.51
C PHE A 127 11.55 9.00 4.84
N THR A 128 10.64 8.08 5.15
CA THR A 128 10.95 6.66 5.36
C THR A 128 10.01 5.75 4.58
N VAL A 129 10.50 4.58 4.19
CA VAL A 129 9.66 3.50 3.66
C VAL A 129 9.84 2.27 4.53
N GLU A 130 8.73 1.73 5.03
CA GLU A 130 8.71 0.51 5.84
C GLU A 130 7.93 -0.60 5.13
N PRO A 131 8.60 -1.64 4.61
CA PRO A 131 7.92 -2.82 4.10
C PRO A 131 7.38 -3.70 5.23
N SER A 132 6.26 -4.38 4.98
CA SER A 132 5.66 -5.34 5.91
C SER A 132 6.47 -6.63 6.06
N GLN A 133 7.43 -6.85 5.16
CA GLN A 133 8.34 -7.97 5.14
C GLN A 133 9.76 -7.45 4.93
N THR A 134 10.70 -7.82 5.79
CA THR A 134 12.11 -7.40 5.69
C THR A 134 12.98 -8.64 5.57
N SER A 135 13.23 -9.08 4.34
CA SER A 135 14.11 -10.23 4.08
C SER A 135 14.75 -10.10 2.70
N GLY A 136 16.01 -10.54 2.59
CA GLY A 136 16.76 -10.44 1.33
C GLY A 136 16.96 -8.99 0.90
N ASP A 137 16.61 -8.69 -0.35
CA ASP A 137 16.72 -7.37 -0.99
C ASP A 137 15.47 -6.49 -0.77
N CYS A 138 14.82 -6.64 0.39
CA CYS A 138 13.63 -5.88 0.77
C CYS A 138 13.91 -5.04 2.02
N PRO A 139 14.70 -3.96 1.91
CA PRO A 139 15.07 -3.12 3.05
C PRO A 139 13.99 -2.07 3.36
N SER A 140 14.07 -1.50 4.56
CA SER A 140 13.46 -0.19 4.82
C SER A 140 14.33 0.92 4.23
N VAL A 141 13.72 2.07 3.91
CA VAL A 141 14.43 3.29 3.51
C VAL A 141 14.30 4.36 4.59
N ASN A 142 15.37 5.11 4.87
CA ASN A 142 15.40 6.24 5.80
C ASN A 142 16.26 7.40 5.30
N CYS A 143 15.65 8.27 4.48
CA CYS A 143 16.25 9.55 4.09
C CYS A 143 15.96 10.61 5.15
N LYS A 144 16.99 10.96 5.93
CA LYS A 144 16.85 11.86 7.08
C LYS A 144 16.53 13.30 6.66
N ALA A 145 15.88 14.03 7.55
CA ALA A 145 15.68 15.46 7.39
C ALA A 145 17.01 16.19 7.11
N GLY A 146 17.04 16.96 6.02
CA GLY A 146 18.21 17.69 5.54
C GLY A 146 19.19 16.87 4.69
N ASP A 147 18.97 15.57 4.49
CA ASP A 147 19.84 14.73 3.67
C ASP A 147 19.52 14.87 2.17
N SER A 148 20.15 15.86 1.52
CA SER A 148 20.00 16.09 0.08
C SER A 148 20.74 15.09 -0.79
N ALA A 149 21.51 14.17 -0.20
CA ALA A 149 22.28 13.16 -0.90
C ALA A 149 22.00 11.77 -0.33
N CYS A 150 20.72 11.51 -0.02
CA CYS A 150 20.29 10.24 0.54
C CYS A 150 20.72 9.08 -0.36
N ALA A 151 21.59 8.22 0.16
CA ALA A 151 22.12 7.09 -0.59
C ALA A 151 21.07 6.00 -0.90
N GLU A 152 19.95 6.03 -0.19
CA GLU A 152 18.84 5.07 -0.28
C GLU A 152 17.77 5.50 -1.30
N ALA A 153 18.03 6.56 -2.08
CA ALA A 153 17.18 7.02 -3.16
C ALA A 153 18.02 7.32 -4.41
N TYR A 154 17.41 7.17 -5.59
CA TYR A 154 18.02 7.58 -6.84
C TYR A 154 18.21 9.09 -6.87
N LEU A 155 19.46 9.52 -7.01
CA LEU A 155 19.82 10.93 -7.19
C LEU A 155 20.16 11.27 -8.63
N GLN A 156 20.45 10.26 -9.47
CA GLN A 156 20.83 10.43 -10.87
C GLN A 156 20.24 9.32 -11.74
N PRO A 157 19.93 9.57 -13.04
CA PRO A 157 19.31 8.58 -13.93
C PRO A 157 20.08 7.28 -14.19
N LYS A 158 21.34 7.18 -13.76
CA LYS A 158 22.22 6.01 -13.99
C LYS A 158 22.86 5.50 -12.71
N ASP A 159 22.42 6.02 -11.57
CA ASP A 159 22.57 5.30 -10.33
C ASP A 159 21.76 4.00 -10.48
N ASP A 160 22.24 2.84 -10.07
CA ASP A 160 21.52 1.56 -10.15
C ASP A 160 21.55 0.77 -8.83
N HIS A 161 21.99 1.41 -7.74
CA HIS A 161 22.19 0.72 -6.45
C HIS A 161 20.96 0.73 -5.55
N ALA A 162 19.96 1.58 -5.82
CA ALA A 162 18.83 1.83 -4.91
C ALA A 162 17.52 1.11 -5.30
N THR A 163 17.54 0.23 -6.32
CA THR A 163 16.40 -0.66 -6.60
C THR A 163 16.46 -1.89 -5.72
N HIS A 164 15.29 -2.25 -5.20
CA HIS A 164 15.08 -3.33 -4.27
C HIS A 164 14.00 -4.30 -4.76
N GLY A 165 14.07 -5.55 -4.33
CA GLY A 165 13.11 -6.60 -4.66
C GLY A 165 12.46 -7.19 -3.41
N CYS A 166 11.13 -7.11 -3.34
CA CYS A 166 10.34 -7.69 -2.26
C CYS A 166 9.36 -8.76 -2.78
N PRO A 167 8.88 -9.69 -1.92
CA PRO A 167 7.73 -10.53 -2.24
C PRO A 167 6.52 -9.69 -2.69
N ILE A 168 5.78 -10.15 -3.70
CA ILE A 168 4.65 -9.40 -4.31
C ILE A 168 3.53 -9.05 -3.34
N ASP A 169 3.39 -9.80 -2.24
CA ASP A 169 2.42 -9.55 -1.17
C ASP A 169 2.93 -8.58 -0.09
N THR A 170 4.13 -8.01 -0.26
CA THR A 170 4.67 -6.96 0.61
C THR A 170 3.84 -5.69 0.49
N SER A 171 3.45 -5.13 1.62
CA SER A 171 2.85 -3.80 1.71
C SER A 171 3.87 -2.81 2.26
N PHE A 172 3.87 -1.58 1.75
CA PHE A 172 4.80 -0.53 2.17
C PHE A 172 4.04 0.61 2.86
N VAL A 173 4.68 1.22 3.85
CA VAL A 173 4.27 2.51 4.41
C VAL A 173 5.36 3.53 4.13
N LEU A 174 5.09 4.48 3.24
CA LEU A 174 5.92 5.66 3.01
C LEU A 174 5.44 6.80 3.92
N ASN A 175 6.29 7.24 4.85
CA ASN A 175 6.04 8.39 5.70
C ASN A 175 6.85 9.58 5.21
N ILE A 176 6.18 10.71 4.99
CA ILE A 176 6.80 11.97 4.56
C ILE A 176 6.82 12.93 5.74
N GLY A 177 7.97 13.52 6.05
CA GLY A 177 8.14 14.47 7.14
C GLY A 177 8.39 13.79 8.49
N ASN A 178 9.64 13.41 8.75
CA ASN A 178 10.11 12.69 9.93
C ASN A 178 10.99 13.55 10.86
#